data_AF-A0A6P4JGF8-F1
#
_entry.id   AF-A0A6P4JGF8-F1
#
_cell.length_a   1.000
_cell.length_b   1.000
_cell.length_c   1.000
_cell.angle_alpha   90.00
_cell.angle_beta   90.00
_cell.angle_gamma   90.00
#
_symmetry.space_group_name_H-M   'P 1'
#
loop_
_entity.id
_entity.type
_entity.pdbx_description
1 polymer ?
#
loop_
_entity_poly.entity_id
_entity_poly.type
_entity_poly.pdbx_seq_one_letter_code
_entity_poly.pdbx_strand_id
1 'polypeptide(L)'
;MFKLSELVRWLGLTEFEILVNLCGLLVFTITLAIKLSGENAGNSLGGLNGMQQEPTEDWFTIFSPLFFIDICNAYFCVIVGIRMYLDSDNKRKALHRFMWSTYFLVLIVIFKYLLCLKLSSKMGLEYSEVFSPIFVLLQLVAVRACQLPNSI
;
A
#
# COMPACT_ATOMS: atom_id res chain seq x y z
N MET A 1 2.89 12.40 -21.36
CA MET A 1 3.11 11.00 -20.93
C MET A 1 4.15 11.06 -19.81
N PHE A 2 3.73 10.89 -18.55
CA PHE A 2 4.63 10.98 -17.40
C PHE A 2 5.66 9.85 -17.46
N LYS A 3 6.95 10.16 -17.33
CA LYS A 3 7.98 9.11 -17.24
C LYS A 3 7.92 8.47 -15.87
N LEU A 4 8.09 7.15 -15.81
CA LEU A 4 8.13 6.39 -14.54
C LEU A 4 9.22 6.94 -13.60
N SER A 5 10.33 7.42 -14.15
CA SER A 5 11.41 8.10 -13.41
C SER A 5 10.96 9.38 -12.72
N GLU A 6 9.96 10.06 -13.26
CA GLU A 6 9.40 11.30 -12.71
C GLU A 6 8.47 11.00 -11.53
N LEU A 7 7.65 9.94 -11.64
CA LEU A 7 6.81 9.44 -10.56
C LEU A 7 7.64 8.87 -9.40
N VAL A 8 8.70 8.12 -9.71
CA VAL A 8 9.71 7.62 -8.76
C VAL A 8 10.40 8.78 -8.03
N ARG A 9 10.69 9.87 -8.75
CA ARG A 9 11.26 11.10 -8.16
C ARG A 9 10.27 11.84 -7.27
N TRP A 10 8.97 11.80 -7.58
CA TRP A 10 7.91 12.49 -6.83
C TRP A 10 7.47 11.73 -5.57
N LEU A 11 7.24 10.41 -5.68
CA LEU A 11 6.89 9.58 -4.53
C LEU A 11 8.09 9.27 -3.64
N GLY A 12 9.31 9.32 -4.19
CA GLY A 12 10.52 8.90 -3.49
C GLY A 12 10.62 7.39 -3.28
N LEU A 13 9.63 6.62 -3.76
CA LEU A 13 9.60 5.17 -3.81
C LEU A 13 10.51 4.64 -4.92
N THR A 14 11.13 3.51 -4.64
CA THR A 14 11.92 2.75 -5.60
C THR A 14 11.01 2.11 -6.67
N GLU A 15 11.55 1.89 -7.86
CA GLU A 15 10.86 1.16 -8.94
C GLU A 15 10.44 -0.25 -8.49
N PHE A 16 11.22 -0.85 -7.59
CA PHE A 16 10.93 -2.14 -6.99
C PHE A 16 9.70 -2.11 -6.09
N GLU A 17 9.54 -1.10 -5.22
CA GLU A 17 8.35 -0.94 -4.38
C GLU A 17 7.07 -0.82 -5.21
N ILE A 18 7.13 -0.10 -6.34
CA ILE A 18 6.01 0.02 -7.29
C ILE A 18 5.67 -1.33 -7.92
N LEU A 19 6.68 -2.09 -8.35
CA LEU A 19 6.49 -3.42 -8.93
C LEU A 19 5.87 -4.39 -7.93
N VAL A 20 6.37 -4.41 -6.70
CA VAL A 20 5.87 -5.26 -5.61
C VAL A 20 4.42 -4.90 -5.25
N ASN A 21 4.10 -3.60 -5.19
CA ASN A 21 2.71 -3.16 -5.01
C ASN A 21 1.80 -3.55 -6.19
N LEU A 22 2.30 -3.48 -7.43
CA LEU A 22 1.54 -3.88 -8.61
C LEU A 22 1.24 -5.38 -8.59
N CYS A 23 2.23 -6.21 -8.26
CA CYS A 23 2.03 -7.64 -8.07
C CYS A 23 1.01 -7.93 -6.96
N GLY A 24 1.09 -7.23 -5.83
CA GLY A 24 0.12 -7.36 -4.74
C GLY A 24 -1.30 -6.98 -5.14
N LEU A 25 -1.46 -5.89 -5.90
CA LEU A 25 -2.75 -5.44 -6.42
C LEU A 25 -3.34 -6.45 -7.42
N LEU A 26 -2.49 -7.06 -8.25
CA LEU A 26 -2.90 -8.12 -9.18
C LEU A 26 -3.44 -9.33 -8.42
N VAL A 27 -2.68 -9.85 -7.43
CA VAL A 27 -3.09 -10.98 -6.60
C VAL A 27 -4.41 -10.68 -5.89
N PHE A 28 -4.54 -9.48 -5.29
CA PHE A 28 -5.78 -9.05 -4.66
C PHE A 28 -6.96 -8.96 -5.63
N THR A 29 -6.74 -8.44 -6.83
CA THR A 29 -7.79 -8.35 -7.86
C THR A 29 -8.27 -9.73 -8.24
N ILE A 30 -7.36 -10.71 -8.36
CA ILE A 30 -7.73 -12.12 -8.61
C ILE A 30 -8.52 -12.68 -7.42
N THR A 31 -8.04 -12.52 -6.18
CA THR A 31 -8.74 -13.03 -4.98
C THR A 31 -10.13 -12.40 -4.83
N LEU A 32 -10.25 -11.10 -5.10
CA LEU A 32 -11.53 -10.38 -5.07
C LEU A 32 -12.48 -10.86 -6.17
N ALA A 33 -11.97 -11.04 -7.39
CA ALA A 33 -12.75 -11.56 -8.51
C ALA A 33 -13.26 -12.98 -8.24
N ILE A 34 -12.44 -13.83 -7.60
CA ILE A 34 -12.84 -15.18 -7.20
C ILE A 34 -13.96 -15.12 -6.16
N LYS A 35 -13.86 -14.27 -5.12
CA LYS A 35 -14.95 -14.12 -4.13
C LYS A 35 -16.25 -13.64 -4.77
N LEU A 36 -16.17 -12.62 -5.63
CA LEU A 36 -17.35 -12.05 -6.30
C LEU A 36 -18.00 -13.07 -7.26
N SER A 37 -17.19 -13.91 -7.91
CA SER A 37 -17.67 -14.96 -8.81
C SER A 37 -18.24 -16.16 -8.05
N GLY A 38 -17.63 -16.54 -6.92
CA GLY A 38 -18.08 -17.66 -6.08
C GLY A 38 -19.44 -17.43 -5.41
N GLU A 39 -19.82 -16.18 -5.14
CA GLU A 39 -21.15 -15.83 -4.65
C GLU A 39 -22.24 -16.01 -5.73
N ASN A 40 -21.88 -15.79 -7.00
CA ASN A 40 -22.80 -15.92 -8.14
C ASN A 40 -22.86 -17.34 -8.72
N ALA A 41 -21.85 -18.18 -8.48
CA ALA A 41 -21.74 -19.55 -8.99
C ALA A 41 -21.75 -20.55 -7.82
N GLY A 42 -22.92 -20.75 -7.22
CA GLY A 42 -23.10 -21.78 -6.20
C GLY A 42 -22.58 -23.15 -6.66
N ASN A 43 -21.67 -23.73 -5.87
CA ASN A 43 -21.24 -25.12 -5.91
C ASN A 43 -20.49 -25.57 -7.18
N SER A 44 -19.16 -25.42 -7.23
CA SER A 44 -18.19 -26.38 -7.82
C SER A 44 -16.92 -25.71 -8.34
N LEU A 45 -16.11 -25.13 -7.46
CA LEU A 45 -14.67 -25.38 -7.50
C LEU A 45 -14.07 -24.83 -6.21
N GLY A 46 -13.67 -25.74 -5.33
CA GLY A 46 -13.01 -25.42 -4.08
C GLY A 46 -11.80 -24.51 -4.33
N GLY A 47 -11.92 -23.27 -3.89
CA GLY A 47 -10.78 -22.39 -3.76
C GLY A 47 -9.83 -23.01 -2.75
N LEU A 48 -8.64 -23.38 -3.23
CA LEU A 48 -7.39 -23.65 -2.51
C LEU A 48 -7.44 -23.36 -0.99
N ASN A 49 -8.12 -24.24 -0.27
CA ASN A 49 -8.13 -24.28 1.17
C ASN A 49 -6.89 -25.07 1.60
N GLY A 50 -5.92 -24.34 2.11
CA GLY A 50 -4.82 -24.87 2.89
C GLY A 50 -4.41 -23.85 3.94
N MET A 51 -5.34 -23.40 4.79
CA MET A 51 -5.18 -23.14 6.24
C MET A 51 -6.39 -22.36 6.83
N GLN A 52 -7.40 -23.12 7.28
CA GLN A 52 -8.21 -22.99 8.53
C GLN A 52 -8.49 -21.57 9.10
N GLN A 53 -9.68 -20.98 8.92
CA GLN A 53 -10.95 -21.12 9.66
C GLN A 53 -11.05 -20.31 10.96
N GLU A 54 -12.00 -19.35 11.01
CA GLU A 54 -13.02 -19.12 12.07
C GLU A 54 -13.93 -17.91 11.67
N PRO A 55 -15.21 -17.89 12.07
CA PRO A 55 -16.27 -17.11 11.44
C PRO A 55 -16.37 -15.68 11.98
N THR A 56 -15.78 -14.69 11.31
CA THR A 56 -16.26 -13.30 11.36
C THR A 56 -15.89 -12.56 10.07
N GLU A 57 -16.78 -12.61 9.07
CA GLU A 57 -16.73 -11.77 7.86
C GLU A 57 -15.37 -11.70 7.15
N ASP A 58 -15.14 -12.63 6.21
CA ASP A 58 -13.90 -12.98 5.49
C ASP A 58 -13.20 -11.87 4.68
N TRP A 59 -13.53 -10.59 4.90
CA TRP A 59 -12.89 -9.46 4.24
C TRP A 59 -11.39 -9.38 4.56
N PHE A 60 -10.98 -9.66 5.80
CA PHE A 60 -9.56 -9.67 6.19
C PHE A 60 -8.74 -10.70 5.38
N THR A 61 -9.31 -11.85 5.04
CA THR A 61 -8.64 -12.90 4.25
C THR A 61 -8.34 -12.42 2.82
N ILE A 62 -9.26 -11.67 2.21
CA ILE A 62 -9.07 -11.11 0.85
C ILE A 62 -8.00 -10.03 0.86
N PHE A 63 -7.95 -9.23 1.93
CA PHE A 63 -6.95 -8.16 2.08
C PHE A 63 -5.57 -8.67 2.54
N SER A 64 -5.47 -9.90 3.05
CA SER A 64 -4.22 -10.54 3.48
C SER A 64 -3.05 -10.43 2.49
N PRO A 65 -3.20 -10.77 1.18
CA PRO A 65 -2.12 -10.59 0.21
C PRO A 65 -1.64 -9.13 0.11
N LEU A 66 -2.53 -8.16 0.28
CA LEU A 66 -2.17 -6.74 0.28
C LEU A 66 -1.31 -6.39 1.50
N PHE A 67 -1.67 -6.88 2.68
CA PHE A 67 -0.92 -6.65 3.91
C PHE A 67 0.46 -7.31 3.89
N PHE A 68 0.57 -8.53 3.34
CA PHE A 68 1.85 -9.20 3.19
C PHE A 68 2.81 -8.39 2.32
N ILE A 69 2.30 -7.83 1.22
CA ILE A 69 3.06 -6.98 0.31
C ILE A 69 3.50 -5.67 0.98
N ASP A 70 2.63 -5.07 1.82
CA ASP A 70 3.00 -3.89 2.60
C ASP A 70 4.11 -4.19 3.62
N ILE A 71 4.10 -5.38 4.25
CA ILE A 71 5.17 -5.82 5.17
C ILE A 71 6.49 -6.02 4.41
N CYS A 72 6.44 -6.66 3.23
CA CYS A 72 7.63 -6.81 2.37
C CYS A 72 8.20 -5.45 1.96
N ASN A 73 7.34 -4.50 1.57
CA ASN A 73 7.75 -3.13 1.22
C ASN A 73 8.34 -2.40 2.43
N ALA A 74 7.74 -2.53 3.62
CA ALA A 74 8.27 -1.93 4.85
C ALA A 74 9.65 -2.50 5.20
N TYR A 75 9.84 -3.81 5.08
CA TYR A 75 11.12 -4.47 5.30
C TYR A 75 12.21 -3.98 4.33
N PHE A 76 11.88 -3.89 3.04
CA PHE A 76 12.79 -3.35 2.04
C PHE A 76 13.15 -1.90 2.32
N CYS A 77 12.16 -1.07 2.66
CA CYS A 77 12.36 0.32 3.05
C CYS A 77 13.39 0.40 4.19
N VAL A 78 13.19 -0.36 5.27
CA VAL A 78 14.10 -0.40 6.44
C VAL A 78 15.53 -0.77 6.05
N ILE A 79 15.72 -1.79 5.19
CA ILE A 79 17.06 -2.18 4.72
C ILE A 79 17.74 -1.05 3.96
N VAL A 80 17.01 -0.40 3.04
CA VAL A 80 17.55 0.74 2.26
C VAL A 80 17.86 1.92 3.19
N GLY A 81 17.01 2.17 4.18
CA GLY A 81 17.23 3.17 5.22
C GLY A 81 18.52 2.94 6.00
N ILE A 82 18.78 1.69 6.41
CA ILE A 82 20.02 1.32 7.13
C ILE A 82 21.25 1.50 6.24
N ARG A 83 21.20 1.05 4.96
CA ARG A 83 22.32 1.24 4.02
C ARG A 83 22.61 2.73 3.80
N MET A 84 21.59 3.54 3.59
CA MET A 84 21.73 4.99 3.43
C MET A 84 22.28 5.67 4.70
N TYR A 85 21.93 5.16 5.88
CA TYR A 85 22.44 5.69 7.14
C TYR A 85 23.94 5.40 7.33
N LEU A 86 24.40 4.22 6.90
CA LEU A 86 25.82 3.83 6.99
C LEU A 86 26.70 4.55 5.96
N ASP A 87 26.17 4.80 4.75
CA ASP A 87 26.94 5.26 3.58
C ASP A 87 27.06 6.80 3.47
N SER A 88 26.20 7.57 4.16
CA SER A 88 26.10 9.01 3.91
C SER A 88 26.91 9.90 4.87
N ASP A 89 27.83 10.70 4.31
CA ASP A 89 28.45 11.88 4.95
C ASP A 89 27.40 12.98 5.26
N ASN A 90 26.24 12.96 4.58
CA ASN A 90 25.11 13.88 4.72
C ASN A 90 23.84 13.19 5.28
N LYS A 91 23.98 12.54 6.43
CA LYS A 91 22.96 11.72 7.12
C LYS A 91 21.54 12.31 7.14
N ARG A 92 21.39 13.63 7.28
CA ARG A 92 20.09 14.30 7.43
C ARG A 92 19.21 14.27 6.17
N LYS A 93 19.80 14.42 4.97
CA LYS A 93 19.03 14.46 3.71
C LYS A 93 18.51 13.07 3.34
N ALA A 94 19.34 12.05 3.54
CA ALA A 94 18.98 10.65 3.31
C ALA A 94 17.89 10.18 4.29
N LEU A 95 18.05 10.49 5.58
CA LEU A 95 17.03 10.20 6.61
C LEU A 95 15.70 10.90 6.33
N HIS A 96 15.72 12.16 5.90
CA HIS A 96 14.48 12.87 5.55
C HIS A 96 13.74 12.19 4.38
N ARG A 97 14.47 11.69 3.38
CA ARG A 97 13.89 10.93 2.27
C ARG A 97 13.31 9.59 2.74
N PHE A 98 14.03 8.89 3.61
CA PHE A 98 13.57 7.63 4.20
C PHE A 98 12.30 7.82 5.04
N MET A 99 12.31 8.79 5.98
CA MET A 99 11.17 9.16 6.81
C MET A 99 9.93 9.51 5.98
N TRP A 100 10.13 10.22 4.85
CA TRP A 100 9.03 10.53 3.93
C TRP A 100 8.43 9.27 3.30
N SER A 101 9.27 8.36 2.82
CA SER A 101 8.84 7.10 2.22
C SER A 101 8.09 6.23 3.25
N THR A 102 8.62 6.11 4.47
CA THR A 102 7.98 5.37 5.56
C THR A 102 6.62 5.98 5.92
N TYR A 103 6.52 7.31 6.02
CA TYR A 103 5.25 7.98 6.33
C TYR A 103 4.18 7.71 5.26
N PHE A 104 4.57 7.73 3.99
CA PHE A 104 3.70 7.40 2.87
C PHE A 104 3.18 5.96 2.95
N LEU A 105 4.06 5.01 3.26
CA LEU A 105 3.70 3.60 3.43
C LEU A 105 2.73 3.41 4.60
N VAL A 106 3.00 4.05 5.75
CA VAL A 106 2.13 3.99 6.94
C VAL A 106 0.74 4.52 6.63
N LEU A 107 0.61 5.66 5.94
CA LEU A 107 -0.70 6.20 5.55
C LEU A 107 -1.49 5.25 4.64
N ILE A 108 -0.82 4.57 3.71
CA ILE A 108 -1.45 3.56 2.84
C ILE A 108 -1.93 2.36 3.65
N VAL A 109 -1.12 1.87 4.59
CA VAL A 109 -1.52 0.74 5.46
C VAL A 109 -2.71 1.13 6.34
N ILE A 110 -2.71 2.33 6.91
CA ILE A 110 -3.84 2.85 7.71
C ILE A 110 -5.10 2.92 6.84
N PHE A 111 -5.02 3.45 5.62
CA PHE A 111 -6.15 3.46 4.69
C PHE A 111 -6.69 2.05 4.42
N LYS A 112 -5.82 1.08 4.08
CA LYS A 112 -6.21 -0.31 3.82
C LYS A 112 -6.87 -0.96 5.04
N TYR A 113 -6.34 -0.69 6.23
CA TYR A 113 -6.90 -1.17 7.49
C TYR A 113 -8.29 -0.58 7.77
N LEU A 114 -8.46 0.73 7.63
CA LEU A 114 -9.76 1.41 7.78
C LEU A 114 -10.79 0.91 6.76
N LEU A 115 -10.36 0.67 5.52
CA LEU A 115 -11.21 0.10 4.47
C LEU A 115 -11.68 -1.31 4.85
N CYS A 116 -10.77 -2.15 5.36
CA CYS A 116 -11.11 -3.50 5.81
C CYS A 116 -12.09 -3.47 7.00
N LEU A 117 -11.88 -2.56 7.95
CA LEU A 117 -12.76 -2.37 9.11
C LEU A 117 -14.18 -1.92 8.69
N LYS A 118 -14.26 -1.03 7.70
CA LYS A 118 -15.52 -0.57 7.11
C LYS A 118 -16.25 -1.69 6.38
N LEU A 119 -15.53 -2.50 5.59
CA LEU A 119 -16.12 -3.62 4.84
C LEU A 119 -16.58 -4.77 5.75
N SER A 120 -15.90 -4.98 6.89
CA SER A 120 -16.30 -5.95 7.90
C SER A 120 -17.47 -5.47 8.79
N SER A 121 -18.09 -4.32 8.47
CA SER A 121 -19.23 -3.72 9.19
C SER A 121 -19.05 -3.55 10.72
N LYS A 122 -17.82 -3.76 11.23
CA LYS A 122 -17.48 -3.75 12.66
C LYS A 122 -17.46 -2.33 13.25
N MET A 123 -17.50 -1.31 12.39
CA MET A 123 -17.47 0.09 12.82
C MET A 123 -18.34 0.94 11.89
N GLY A 124 -19.24 1.74 12.47
CA GLY A 124 -20.12 2.68 11.76
C GLY A 124 -19.39 3.92 11.22
N LEU A 125 -18.12 3.78 10.79
CA LEU A 125 -17.33 4.89 10.26
C LEU A 125 -17.98 5.47 9.00
N GLU A 126 -17.96 6.79 8.85
CA GLU A 126 -18.39 7.41 7.61
C GLU A 126 -17.34 7.19 6.51
N TYR A 127 -17.78 7.14 5.24
CA TYR A 127 -16.84 7.01 4.11
C TYR A 127 -15.78 8.14 4.11
N SER A 128 -16.15 9.33 4.59
CA SER A 128 -15.23 10.47 4.70
C SER A 128 -14.02 10.17 5.60
N GLU A 129 -14.22 9.49 6.74
CA GLU A 129 -13.15 9.14 7.67
C GLU A 129 -12.21 8.08 7.09
N VAL A 130 -12.75 7.11 6.36
CA VAL A 130 -11.97 6.05 5.70
C VAL A 130 -11.06 6.63 4.62
N PHE A 131 -11.52 7.63 3.85
CA PHE A 131 -10.73 8.25 2.77
C PHE A 131 -9.77 9.35 3.24
N SER A 132 -9.89 9.82 4.49
CA SER A 132 -9.05 10.90 5.04
C SER A 132 -7.52 10.69 4.84
N PRO A 133 -6.94 9.50 5.09
CA PRO A 133 -5.51 9.28 4.88
C PRO A 133 -5.06 9.46 3.41
N ILE A 134 -5.92 9.13 2.44
CA ILE A 134 -5.64 9.33 1.01
C ILE A 134 -5.61 10.81 0.66
N PHE A 135 -6.54 11.59 1.20
CA PHE A 135 -6.57 13.04 0.95
C PHE A 135 -5.30 13.72 1.47
N VAL A 136 -4.84 13.36 2.67
CA VAL A 136 -3.57 13.86 3.23
C VAL A 136 -2.39 13.45 2.33
N LEU A 137 -2.37 12.21 1.87
CA LEU A 137 -1.34 11.68 1.00
C LEU A 137 -1.30 12.40 -0.37
N LEU A 138 -2.45 12.70 -0.96
CA LEU A 138 -2.56 13.48 -2.20
C LEU A 138 -2.05 14.91 -2.02
N GLN A 139 -2.38 15.58 -0.90
CA GLN A 139 -1.88 16.91 -0.59
C GLN A 139 -0.35 16.93 -0.43
N LEU A 140 0.22 15.92 0.23
CA LEU A 140 1.67 15.78 0.40
C LEU A 140 2.39 15.60 -0.94
N VAL A 141 1.82 14.81 -1.85
CA VAL A 141 2.35 14.63 -3.22
C VAL A 141 2.22 15.94 -4.01
N ALA A 142 1.11 16.67 -3.90
CA ALA A 142 0.93 17.95 -4.56
C ALA A 142 1.95 18.99 -4.11
N VAL A 143 2.18 19.12 -2.79
CA VAL A 143 3.20 20.02 -2.23
C VAL A 143 4.60 19.66 -2.74
N ARG A 144 4.95 18.37 -2.78
CA ARG A 144 6.23 17.90 -3.33
C ARG A 144 6.36 18.23 -4.82
N ALA A 145 5.31 18.02 -5.60
CA ALA A 145 5.30 18.32 -7.03
C ALA A 145 5.53 19.82 -7.29
N CYS A 146 5.01 20.71 -6.43
CA CYS A 146 5.27 22.15 -6.50
C CYS A 146 6.66 22.56 -5.99
N GLN A 147 7.27 21.79 -5.09
CA GLN A 147 8.60 22.05 -4.52
C GLN A 147 9.75 21.55 -5.41
N LEU A 148 9.49 20.70 -6.40
CA LEU A 148 10.50 20.38 -7.40
C LEU A 148 10.76 21.63 -8.25
N PRO A 149 11.96 22.25 -8.19
CA PRO A 149 12.27 23.34 -9.09
C PRO A 149 12.20 22.83 -10.52
N ASN A 150 11.58 23.61 -11.41
CA ASN A 150 11.72 23.52 -12.85
C ASN A 150 13.23 23.63 -13.21
N SER A 151 13.99 22.56 -13.08
CA SER A 151 15.22 22.38 -13.86
C SER A 151 14.80 21.73 -15.16
N ILE A 152 14.45 22.59 -16.12
CA ILE A 152 14.49 22.28 -17.54
C ILE A 152 15.91 21.82 -17.89
#